data_AF-A0A934NXD3-F1
#
_entry.id   AF-A0A934NXD3-F1
#
_cell.length_a   1.000
_cell.length_b   1.000
_cell.length_c   1.000
_cell.angle_alpha   90.00
_cell.angle_beta   90.00
_cell.angle_gamma   90.00
#
_symmetry.space_group_name_H-M   'P 1'
#
loop_
_entity.id
_entity.type
_entity.pdbx_description
1 polymer ?
#
loop_
_entity_poly.entity_id
_entity_poly.type
_entity_poly.pdbx_seq_one_letter_code
_entity_poly.pdbx_strand_id
1 'polypeptide(L)'
;MTQDETNPDVAPVDDMDIPDFTTTVDWFGLPDVNLQGMAEYANDAGVEMGVTLYLPWGVASGILTSVKEFFERSAAELRRRGEVTGEAELIRTTDVIARAFFDVGAERSLREDPVDSIHQGHKITRMIHLKNARCFIGSSQPILHPLLRLQLSHISAWAPGTIGD
;
A
#
# COMPACT_ATOMS: atom_id res chain seq x y z
N MET A 1 40.69 -3.38 52.28
CA MET A 1 39.57 -4.29 52.60
C MET A 1 38.28 -3.53 52.33
N THR A 2 37.71 -3.73 51.15
CA THR A 2 36.38 -3.27 50.78
C THR A 2 35.64 -4.53 50.37
N GLN A 3 34.65 -4.91 51.18
CA GLN A 3 33.82 -6.09 50.97
C GLN A 3 32.91 -5.86 49.77
N ASP A 4 32.92 -6.82 48.86
CA ASP A 4 32.03 -6.92 47.71
C ASP A 4 30.74 -7.60 48.20
N GLU A 5 29.62 -6.87 48.18
CA GLU A 5 28.30 -7.39 48.55
C GLU A 5 27.73 -8.18 47.37
N THR A 6 27.97 -9.48 47.35
CA THR A 6 27.26 -10.41 46.47
C THR A 6 25.80 -10.52 46.92
N ASN A 7 24.90 -9.89 46.16
CA ASN A 7 23.45 -10.01 46.28
C ASN A 7 23.01 -11.46 45.93
N PRO A 8 22.47 -12.26 46.87
CA PRO A 8 22.12 -13.65 46.63
C PRO A 8 20.61 -13.80 46.47
N ASP A 9 19.99 -13.22 45.42
CA ASP A 9 18.58 -13.49 45.15
C ASP A 9 18.12 -13.18 43.71
N VAL A 10 18.75 -13.84 42.73
CA VAL A 10 18.14 -13.95 41.39
C VAL A 10 17.98 -15.44 41.12
N ALA A 11 16.76 -15.93 41.33
CA ALA A 11 16.37 -17.25 40.87
C ALA A 11 16.64 -17.36 39.36
N PRO A 12 17.15 -18.51 38.86
CA PRO A 12 17.30 -18.70 37.43
C PRO A 12 15.93 -18.54 36.78
N VAL A 13 15.82 -17.57 35.87
CA VAL A 13 14.64 -17.41 35.02
C VAL A 13 14.59 -18.69 34.19
N ASP A 14 13.62 -19.54 34.47
CA ASP A 14 13.32 -20.75 33.71
C ASP A 14 13.29 -20.35 32.23
N ASP A 15 14.15 -20.96 31.41
CA ASP A 15 14.18 -20.74 29.97
C ASP A 15 12.78 -21.10 29.45
N MET A 16 11.93 -20.10 29.28
CA MET A 16 10.65 -20.28 28.62
C MET A 16 10.97 -20.84 27.24
N ASP A 17 10.53 -22.06 27.01
CA ASP A 17 10.64 -22.79 25.76
C ASP A 17 9.86 -22.01 24.68
N ILE A 18 10.50 -20.98 24.10
CA ILE A 18 9.92 -20.17 23.04
C ILE A 18 9.80 -21.10 21.84
N PRO A 19 8.60 -21.39 21.34
CA PRO A 19 8.44 -22.28 20.20
C PRO A 19 9.24 -21.73 19.02
N ASP A 20 10.12 -22.58 18.46
CA ASP A 20 10.90 -22.25 17.26
C ASP A 20 9.95 -22.15 16.06
N PHE A 21 9.67 -20.92 15.65
CA PHE A 21 8.82 -20.64 14.49
C PHE A 21 9.65 -20.72 13.21
N THR A 22 9.54 -21.83 12.48
CA THR A 22 10.04 -21.87 11.11
C THR A 22 9.13 -21.03 10.22
N THR A 23 9.64 -19.90 9.73
CA THR A 23 8.91 -19.04 8.80
C THR A 23 8.94 -19.70 7.41
N THR A 24 7.80 -20.17 6.91
CA THR A 24 7.68 -20.68 5.55
C THR A 24 7.37 -19.54 4.60
N VAL A 25 8.23 -19.33 3.60
CA VAL A 25 8.02 -18.33 2.54
C VAL A 25 7.40 -19.02 1.33
N ASP A 26 6.19 -18.60 0.96
CA ASP A 26 5.60 -19.00 -0.32
C ASP A 26 6.26 -18.21 -1.46
N TRP A 27 7.29 -18.82 -2.05
CA TRP A 27 8.05 -18.24 -3.16
C TRP A 27 7.20 -17.96 -4.40
N PHE A 28 6.10 -18.69 -4.62
CA PHE A 28 5.26 -18.55 -5.81
C PHE A 28 4.16 -17.49 -5.63
N GLY A 29 3.82 -17.16 -4.38
CA GLY A 29 2.91 -16.05 -4.04
C GLY A 29 3.59 -14.69 -3.94
N LEU A 30 4.92 -14.63 -4.09
CA LEU A 30 5.65 -13.36 -4.04
C LEU A 30 5.33 -12.49 -5.27
N PRO A 31 5.19 -11.17 -5.08
CA PRO A 31 5.01 -10.26 -6.20
C PRO A 31 6.24 -10.24 -7.09
N ASP A 32 6.02 -9.95 -8.38
CA ASP A 32 7.12 -9.76 -9.34
C ASP A 32 8.06 -8.65 -8.86
N VAL A 33 9.36 -8.95 -8.81
CA VAL A 33 10.39 -8.06 -8.23
C VAL A 33 10.52 -6.75 -9.03
N ASN A 34 10.33 -6.79 -10.34
CA ASN A 34 10.43 -5.59 -11.17
C ASN A 34 9.19 -4.72 -10.99
N LEU A 35 8.00 -5.33 -10.93
CA LEU A 35 6.76 -4.61 -10.65
C LEU A 35 6.76 -3.98 -9.26
N GLN A 36 7.30 -4.69 -8.26
CA GLN A 36 7.51 -4.16 -6.92
C GLN A 36 8.45 -2.95 -6.96
N GLY A 37 9.59 -3.06 -7.65
CA GLY A 37 10.52 -1.94 -7.82
C GLY A 37 9.88 -0.74 -8.53
N MET A 38 9.03 -0.96 -9.54
CA MET A 38 8.29 0.13 -10.19
C MET A 38 7.32 0.83 -9.24
N ALA A 39 6.63 0.07 -8.39
CA ALA A 39 5.74 0.63 -7.37
C ALA A 39 6.53 1.42 -6.31
N GLU A 40 7.73 0.97 -5.92
CA GLU A 40 8.66 1.70 -5.06
C GLU A 40 9.11 3.01 -5.71
N TYR A 41 9.56 3.00 -6.96
CA TYR A 41 9.93 4.23 -7.67
C TYR A 41 8.75 5.21 -7.83
N ALA A 42 7.53 4.72 -8.03
CA ALA A 42 6.35 5.57 -8.06
C ALA A 42 6.09 6.23 -6.70
N ASN A 43 6.30 5.51 -5.59
CA ASN A 43 6.13 6.06 -4.23
C ASN A 43 7.23 7.06 -3.87
N ASP A 44 8.48 6.74 -4.14
CA ASP A 44 9.64 7.51 -3.65
C ASP A 44 9.99 8.68 -4.57
N ALA A 45 9.96 8.45 -5.89
CA ALA A 45 10.38 9.42 -6.89
C ALA A 45 9.19 10.06 -7.64
N GLY A 46 7.95 9.64 -7.37
CA GLY A 46 6.77 10.16 -8.05
C GLY A 46 6.73 9.86 -9.55
N VAL A 47 7.43 8.79 -9.99
CA VAL A 47 7.52 8.44 -11.40
C VAL A 47 6.17 7.90 -11.89
N GLU A 48 5.64 8.55 -12.93
CA GLU A 48 4.40 8.15 -13.58
C GLU A 48 4.70 7.25 -14.78
N MET A 49 4.20 6.01 -14.75
CA MET A 49 4.38 5.05 -15.84
C MET A 49 3.06 4.36 -16.14
N GLY A 50 2.72 4.28 -17.43
CA GLY A 50 1.61 3.44 -17.88
C GLY A 50 1.91 1.97 -17.63
N VAL A 51 0.96 1.25 -17.05
CA VAL A 51 1.08 -0.17 -16.78
C VAL A 51 -0.26 -0.87 -17.01
N THR A 52 -0.17 -2.08 -17.53
CA THR A 52 -1.28 -3.02 -17.66
C THR A 52 -1.02 -4.21 -16.74
N LEU A 53 -1.98 -4.52 -15.89
CA LEU A 53 -1.94 -5.54 -14.84
C LEU A 53 -2.97 -6.63 -15.15
N TYR A 54 -2.53 -7.88 -15.15
CA TYR A 54 -3.38 -9.04 -15.32
C TYR A 54 -3.71 -9.62 -13.94
N LEU A 55 -5.00 -9.73 -13.64
CA LEU A 55 -5.54 -10.22 -12.38
C LEU A 55 -6.42 -11.46 -12.64
N PRO A 56 -6.65 -12.32 -11.63
CA PRO A 56 -7.49 -13.51 -11.79
C PRO A 56 -8.91 -13.23 -12.32
N TRP A 57 -9.42 -12.02 -12.09
CA TRP A 57 -10.76 -11.60 -12.49
C TRP A 57 -10.80 -10.74 -13.77
N GLY A 58 -9.65 -10.32 -14.31
CA GLY A 58 -9.63 -9.39 -15.44
C GLY A 58 -8.32 -8.65 -15.64
N VAL A 59 -8.38 -7.53 -16.35
CA VAL A 59 -7.22 -6.69 -16.66
C VAL A 59 -7.45 -5.28 -16.15
N ALA A 60 -6.49 -4.71 -15.42
CA ALA A 60 -6.51 -3.31 -15.01
C ALA A 60 -5.37 -2.56 -15.69
N SER A 61 -5.67 -1.46 -16.37
CA SER A 61 -4.67 -0.64 -17.05
C SER A 61 -4.76 0.80 -16.56
N GLY A 62 -3.64 1.43 -16.23
CA GLY A 62 -3.63 2.82 -15.75
C GLY A 62 -2.22 3.38 -15.60
N ILE A 63 -2.12 4.55 -14.99
CA ILE A 63 -0.84 5.23 -14.75
C ILE A 63 -0.45 5.01 -13.29
N LEU A 64 0.77 4.52 -13.03
CA LEU A 64 1.31 4.42 -11.69
C LEU A 64 1.34 5.78 -11.00
N THR A 65 0.97 5.80 -9.72
CA THR A 65 0.96 6.99 -8.88
C THR A 65 1.49 6.63 -7.49
N SER A 66 2.03 7.61 -6.79
CA SER A 66 2.49 7.41 -5.42
C SER A 66 1.32 7.12 -4.48
N VAL A 67 1.59 6.38 -3.41
CA VAL A 67 0.63 6.16 -2.31
C VAL A 67 0.12 7.49 -1.74
N LYS A 68 0.99 8.50 -1.61
CA LYS A 68 0.63 9.83 -1.13
C LYS A 68 -0.40 10.49 -2.06
N GLU A 69 -0.07 10.55 -3.35
CA GLU A 69 -0.96 11.16 -4.34
C GLU A 69 -2.28 10.39 -4.44
N PHE A 70 -2.27 9.07 -4.33
CA PHE A 70 -3.49 8.26 -4.27
C PHE A 70 -4.39 8.69 -3.11
N PHE A 71 -3.85 8.82 -1.89
CA PHE A 71 -4.62 9.21 -0.72
C PHE A 71 -5.10 10.67 -0.78
N GLU A 72 -4.24 11.60 -1.18
CA GLU A 72 -4.59 13.01 -1.33
C GLU A 72 -5.72 13.21 -2.37
N ARG A 73 -5.60 12.56 -3.53
CA ARG A 73 -6.65 12.63 -4.56
C ARG A 73 -7.94 11.92 -4.13
N SER A 74 -7.86 10.83 -3.35
CA SER A 74 -9.05 10.15 -2.82
C SER A 74 -9.81 11.05 -1.85
N ALA A 75 -9.09 11.75 -0.97
CA ALA A 75 -9.66 12.71 -0.04
C ALA A 75 -10.33 13.88 -0.78
N ALA A 76 -9.63 14.43 -1.79
CA ALA A 76 -10.15 15.53 -2.61
C ALA A 76 -11.40 15.13 -3.40
N GLU A 77 -11.43 13.94 -4.01
CA GLU A 77 -12.59 13.45 -4.75
C GLU A 77 -13.80 13.24 -3.83
N LEU A 78 -13.60 12.75 -2.60
CA LEU A 78 -14.69 12.58 -1.65
C LEU A 78 -15.27 13.94 -1.20
N ARG A 79 -14.40 14.90 -0.89
CA ARG A 79 -14.83 16.27 -0.52
C ARG A 79 -15.60 16.94 -1.66
N ARG A 80 -15.08 16.84 -2.89
CA ARG A 80 -15.72 17.37 -4.10
C ARG A 80 -17.14 16.84 -4.28
N ARG A 81 -17.39 15.56 -3.99
CA ARG A 81 -18.75 14.99 -4.06
C ARG A 81 -19.70 15.63 -3.06
N GLY A 82 -19.24 15.93 -1.84
CA GLY A 82 -20.04 16.67 -0.86
C GLY A 82 -20.38 18.08 -1.34
N GLU A 83 -19.39 18.79 -1.91
CA GLU A 83 -19.55 20.15 -2.43
C GLU A 83 -20.53 20.22 -3.61
N VAL A 84 -20.51 19.23 -4.52
CA VAL A 84 -21.42 19.19 -5.68
C VAL A 84 -22.88 19.12 -5.26
N THR A 85 -23.19 18.41 -4.17
CA THR A 85 -24.57 18.32 -3.66
C THR A 85 -25.00 19.61 -2.95
N GLY A 86 -24.05 20.36 -2.37
CA GLY A 86 -24.31 21.62 -1.66
C GLY A 86 -24.98 21.48 -0.28
N GLU A 87 -25.26 20.25 0.16
CA GLU A 87 -25.86 19.96 1.46
C GLU A 87 -24.82 20.05 2.58
N ALA A 88 -25.05 20.95 3.54
CA ALA A 88 -24.11 21.21 4.65
C ALA A 88 -23.77 19.95 5.47
N GLU A 89 -24.74 19.06 5.67
CA GLU A 89 -24.52 17.79 6.37
C GLU A 89 -23.62 16.83 5.58
N LEU A 90 -23.80 16.76 4.26
CA LEU A 90 -22.99 15.91 3.40
C LEU A 90 -21.57 16.45 3.26
N ILE A 91 -21.39 17.77 3.16
CA ILE A 91 -20.07 18.42 3.17
C ILE A 91 -19.32 18.07 4.46
N ARG A 92 -19.98 18.22 5.62
CA ARG A 92 -19.37 17.87 6.91
C ARG A 92 -19.02 16.38 6.98
N THR A 93 -19.92 15.51 6.54
CA THR A 93 -19.74 14.06 6.61
C THR A 93 -18.60 13.59 5.70
N THR A 94 -18.53 14.12 4.47
CA THR A 94 -17.46 13.81 3.53
C THR A 94 -16.11 14.31 4.01
N ASP A 95 -16.02 15.49 4.65
CA ASP A 95 -14.76 15.96 5.25
C ASP A 95 -14.31 15.09 6.42
N VAL A 96 -15.22 14.67 7.30
CA VAL A 96 -14.91 13.78 8.43
C VAL A 96 -14.37 12.44 7.92
N ILE A 97 -15.01 11.84 6.91
CA ILE A 97 -14.56 10.58 6.30
C ILE A 97 -13.20 10.79 5.61
N ALA A 98 -13.04 11.88 4.86
CA ALA A 98 -11.79 12.17 4.15
C ALA A 98 -10.60 12.27 5.13
N ARG A 99 -10.79 12.98 6.25
CA ARG A 99 -9.79 13.07 7.32
C ARG A 99 -9.48 11.72 7.93
N ALA A 100 -10.52 10.96 8.30
CA ALA A 100 -10.36 9.71 9.03
C ALA A 100 -9.66 8.61 8.22
N PHE A 101 -9.96 8.51 6.91
CA PHE A 101 -9.52 7.38 6.10
C PHE A 101 -8.40 7.72 5.10
N PHE A 102 -8.37 8.94 4.57
CA PHE A 102 -7.46 9.29 3.49
C PHE A 102 -6.34 10.23 3.93
N ASP A 103 -6.64 11.29 4.69
CA ASP A 103 -5.60 12.22 5.16
C ASP A 103 -4.60 11.49 6.10
N VAL A 104 -5.10 10.64 7.00
CA VAL A 104 -4.25 9.78 7.85
C VAL A 104 -3.37 8.84 7.00
N GLY A 105 -3.90 8.32 5.89
CA GLY A 105 -3.15 7.48 4.95
C GLY A 105 -2.02 8.25 4.26
N ALA A 106 -2.30 9.47 3.80
CA ALA A 106 -1.32 10.37 3.20
C ALA A 106 -0.22 10.74 4.21
N GLU A 107 -0.58 11.09 5.45
CA GLU A 107 0.41 11.40 6.50
C GLU A 107 1.31 10.21 6.83
N ARG A 108 0.76 9.00 6.89
CA ARG A 108 1.55 7.79 7.16
C ARG A 108 2.54 7.50 6.05
N SER A 109 2.14 7.68 4.79
CA SER A 109 3.05 7.47 3.66
C SER A 109 4.27 8.39 3.66
N LEU A 110 4.20 9.53 4.35
CA LEU A 110 5.32 10.46 4.52
C LEU A 110 6.27 10.06 5.66
N ARG A 111 5.85 9.17 6.56
CA ARG A 111 6.60 8.80 7.77
C ARG A 111 7.29 7.45 7.66
N GLU A 112 6.97 6.64 6.66
CA GLU A 112 7.68 5.37 6.42
C GLU A 112 9.09 5.68 5.92
N ASP A 113 10.07 5.62 6.81
CA ASP A 113 11.49 5.76 6.48
C ASP A 113 11.98 4.45 5.81
N PRO A 114 12.51 4.49 4.58
CA PRO A 114 12.93 3.29 3.85
C PRO A 114 13.99 2.47 4.59
N VAL A 115 14.77 3.09 5.48
CA VAL A 115 15.87 2.43 6.21
C VAL A 115 15.36 1.46 7.28
N ASP A 116 14.36 1.83 8.07
CA ASP A 116 13.77 0.95 9.10
C ASP A 116 13.01 -0.25 8.48
N SER A 117 12.46 -0.03 7.29
CA SER A 117 11.69 -1.02 6.52
C SER A 117 12.57 -2.19 6.03
N ILE A 118 13.79 -1.88 5.59
CA ILE A 118 14.76 -2.87 5.09
C ILE A 118 15.35 -3.70 6.23
N HIS A 119 15.65 -3.09 7.39
CA HIS A 119 16.22 -3.79 8.55
C HIS A 119 15.25 -4.79 9.20
N GLN A 120 13.94 -4.63 9.01
CA GLN A 120 12.92 -5.54 9.51
C GLN A 120 12.52 -6.63 8.50
N GLY A 121 13.23 -6.78 7.38
CA GLY A 121 12.97 -7.83 6.38
C GLY A 121 11.65 -7.65 5.60
N HIS A 122 11.02 -6.49 5.72
CA HIS A 122 9.79 -6.16 4.99
C HIS A 122 10.14 -5.26 3.81
N LYS A 123 10.21 -5.79 2.59
CA LYS A 123 9.93 -4.94 1.43
C LYS A 123 8.44 -4.56 1.51
N ILE A 124 8.14 -3.37 2.05
CA ILE A 124 6.80 -2.95 2.51
C ILE A 124 5.84 -2.71 1.35
N THR A 125 6.33 -2.49 0.14
CA THR A 125 5.48 -2.27 -1.03
C THR A 125 4.71 -3.54 -1.36
N ARG A 126 3.52 -3.65 -0.76
CA ARG A 126 2.51 -4.69 -0.95
C ARG A 126 1.40 -4.24 -1.88
N MET A 127 1.32 -2.94 -2.13
CA MET A 127 0.24 -2.29 -2.86
C MET A 127 0.80 -1.49 -4.02
N ILE A 128 0.07 -1.50 -5.13
CA ILE A 128 0.30 -0.67 -6.30
C ILE A 128 -0.91 0.25 -6.47
N HIS A 129 -0.65 1.50 -6.84
CA HIS A 129 -1.69 2.51 -6.99
C HIS A 129 -1.68 3.00 -8.44
N LEU A 130 -2.86 3.02 -9.05
CA LEU A 130 -3.08 3.51 -10.41
C LEU A 130 -4.02 4.71 -10.38
N LYS A 131 -3.78 5.68 -11.26
CA LYS A 131 -4.73 6.72 -11.63
C LYS A 131 -5.22 6.51 -13.05
N ASN A 132 -6.43 7.02 -13.33
CA ASN A 132 -7.11 6.85 -14.62
C ASN A 132 -7.21 5.38 -15.05
N ALA A 133 -7.51 4.49 -14.09
CA ALA A 133 -7.53 3.07 -14.32
C ALA A 133 -8.76 2.63 -15.12
N ARG A 134 -8.53 1.76 -16.10
CA ARG A 134 -9.53 1.06 -16.92
C ARG A 134 -9.51 -0.41 -16.54
N CYS A 135 -10.61 -0.92 -15.98
CA CYS A 135 -10.74 -2.31 -15.58
C CYS A 135 -11.63 -3.07 -16.56
N PHE A 136 -11.09 -4.13 -17.16
CA PHE A 136 -11.76 -5.02 -18.11
C PHE A 136 -12.10 -6.33 -17.40
N ILE A 137 -13.39 -6.62 -17.25
CA ILE A 137 -13.89 -7.86 -16.64
C ILE A 137 -14.71 -8.60 -17.70
N GLY A 138 -14.15 -9.68 -18.24
CA GLY A 138 -14.73 -10.43 -19.36
C GLY A 138 -14.83 -9.60 -20.65
N SER A 139 -15.93 -9.77 -21.39
CA SER A 139 -16.22 -9.06 -22.66
C SER A 139 -16.97 -7.73 -22.48
N SER A 140 -16.91 -7.16 -21.28
CA SER A 140 -17.66 -5.96 -20.89
C SER A 140 -16.94 -4.66 -21.30
N GLN A 141 -17.69 -3.57 -21.39
CA GLN A 141 -17.11 -2.22 -21.46
C GLN A 141 -16.19 -1.97 -20.25
N PRO A 142 -15.06 -1.25 -20.41
CA PRO A 142 -14.15 -1.00 -19.31
C PRO A 142 -14.81 -0.17 -18.22
N ILE A 143 -14.65 -0.59 -16.98
CA ILE A 143 -15.04 0.18 -15.80
C ILE A 143 -13.93 1.20 -15.53
N LEU A 144 -14.31 2.48 -15.47
CA LEU A 144 -13.37 3.57 -15.23
C LEU A 144 -13.28 3.87 -13.74
N HIS A 145 -12.06 3.82 -13.21
CA HIS A 145 -11.74 4.21 -11.85
C HIS A 145 -10.73 5.36 -11.86
N PRO A 146 -11.07 6.55 -11.32
CA PRO A 146 -10.12 7.66 -11.22
C PRO A 146 -8.85 7.27 -10.46
N LEU A 147 -9.02 6.45 -9.43
CA LEU A 147 -7.98 5.92 -8.56
C LEU A 147 -8.28 4.44 -8.28
N LEU A 148 -7.26 3.59 -8.35
CA LEU A 148 -7.36 2.17 -8.08
C LEU A 148 -6.15 1.73 -7.25
N ARG A 149 -6.42 0.97 -6.18
CA ARG A 149 -5.40 0.37 -5.32
C ARG A 149 -5.50 -1.15 -5.44
N LEU A 150 -4.39 -1.81 -5.72
CA LEU A 150 -4.33 -3.26 -5.90
C LEU A 150 -3.20 -3.84 -5.05
N GLN A 151 -3.38 -5.08 -4.60
CA GLN A 151 -2.34 -5.82 -3.91
C GLN A 151 -1.41 -6.46 -4.95
N LEU A 152 -0.10 -6.26 -4.78
CA LEU A 152 0.90 -6.78 -5.72
C LEU A 152 0.87 -8.31 -5.82
N SER A 153 0.59 -9.02 -4.73
CA SER A 153 0.48 -10.49 -4.71
C SER A 153 -0.74 -11.03 -5.47
N HIS A 154 -1.68 -10.19 -5.90
CA HIS A 154 -2.83 -10.60 -6.71
C HIS A 154 -2.58 -10.39 -8.21
N ILE A 155 -1.41 -9.89 -8.60
CA ILE A 155 -1.08 -9.60 -9.99
C ILE A 155 -0.37 -10.81 -10.56
N SER A 156 -0.99 -11.44 -11.55
CA SER A 156 -0.47 -12.67 -12.17
C SER A 156 0.51 -12.38 -13.31
N ALA A 157 0.37 -11.23 -13.97
CA ALA A 157 1.30 -10.75 -14.98
C ALA A 157 1.17 -9.22 -15.14
N TRP A 158 2.15 -8.59 -15.79
CA TRP A 158 2.11 -7.16 -16.09
C TRP A 158 2.80 -6.87 -17.43
N ALA A 159 2.44 -5.73 -18.02
CA ALA A 159 3.08 -5.20 -19.22
C ALA A 159 3.24 -3.68 -19.09
N PRO A 160 4.32 -3.10 -19.64
CA PRO A 160 4.45 -1.65 -19.74
C PRO A 160 3.42 -1.08 -20.73
N GLY A 161 2.93 0.12 -20.44
CA GLY A 161 1.94 0.82 -21.27
C GLY A 161 0.49 0.58 -20.83
N THR A 162 -0.38 1.37 -21.44
CA THR A 162 -1.80 1.51 -21.10
C THR A 162 -2.66 1.05 -22.26
N ILE A 163 -3.70 0.26 -21.98
CA ILE A 163 -4.66 -0.19 -22.99
C ILE A 163 -5.48 1.01 -23.48
N GLY A 164 -5.41 1.25 -24.79
CA GLY A 164 -6.18 2.28 -25.48
C GLY A 164 -5.55 3.67 -25.44
N ASP A 165 -4.23 3.73 -25.35
CA ASP A 165 -3.41 4.88 -25.78
C ASP A 165 -2.93 4.70 -27.23
#